data_AF-A0A3M8CP13-F1
#
_entry.id   AF-A0A3M8CP13-F1
#
_cell.length_a   1.000
_cell.length_b   1.000
_cell.length_c   1.000
_cell.angle_alpha   90.00
_cell.angle_beta   90.00
_cell.angle_gamma   90.00
#
_symmetry.space_group_name_H-M   'P 1'
#
loop_
_entity.id
_entity.type
_entity.pdbx_description
1 polymer ?
#
loop_
_entity_poly.entity_id
_entity_poly.type
_entity_poly.pdbx_seq_one_letter_code
_entity_poly.pdbx_strand_id
1 'polypeptide(L)'
;MFLKKNSRKPLLLVLAGAVAAGSLWVTPIVDVHAAAVKKVQAAAVTPVPVTITKGIQQVVRLVPELSKRHVVYIGEVDGPGVSGVAIAFAESAKDPNPNGDRAVFDPTTGDLLILELKPQKSEKPATLTDAQASTKAVAFVTGLQNIGNTYQSREVVTKDGLTTVRLVRKINHVSLDDAYDSFVTFDSTGRLIGFRNFNGKSHEKLIAASFPPATRAISSQQALQRYNESKPLELIYLLPENAPNDKRVEARLVYLVKDGIISQSHTGSALDAMNGKRLLDLQPSVQTVNLNGTGERWSAMSDSQAADLVRWLFKAEPGKLPLVSFEEKREDGSALRYFIWGYFRQDAANADKQYELGMFPDTVKPEEKKHLMLVTNAKTGEVLRFVSKDEVQKNGKLDKKRDWSTAEEALRRLLPTGPNPILLSDVGNEQTTLITADMVVNGTPVYREGQRLEEGMYTISIQGMTGAIEEFTVNRPSDMVFQQASKSIPQQAAVNQLLKSYPLELTYVHMIHPETGAVTWKLAYDLSFRQTKAHCFCGGEQKMDATIQVDALTGKVTVKE
;
A
#
# COMPACT_ATOMS: atom_id res chain seq x y z
N MET A 1 33.46 -19.59 62.60
CA MET A 1 32.84 -18.71 63.61
C MET A 1 31.35 -19.05 63.68
N PHE A 2 30.73 -18.98 64.87
CA PHE A 2 29.31 -19.22 65.25
C PHE A 2 28.22 -18.85 64.21
N LEU A 3 26.99 -19.39 64.15
CA LEU A 3 26.31 -20.61 64.70
C LEU A 3 24.90 -20.79 64.04
N LYS A 4 24.40 -22.04 63.93
CA LYS A 4 22.99 -22.53 64.05
C LYS A 4 21.77 -21.85 63.35
N LYS A 5 21.07 -22.69 62.55
CA LYS A 5 19.64 -23.14 62.61
C LYS A 5 18.41 -22.22 62.36
N ASN A 6 17.54 -22.77 61.50
CA ASN A 6 16.06 -22.96 61.60
C ASN A 6 15.03 -21.84 61.24
N SER A 7 14.35 -22.08 60.11
CA SER A 7 12.89 -22.09 59.85
C SER A 7 11.93 -20.99 60.37
N ARG A 8 11.06 -20.48 59.46
CA ARG A 8 9.58 -20.62 59.48
C ARG A 8 8.89 -19.87 58.31
N LYS A 9 7.67 -20.31 57.93
CA LYS A 9 6.66 -19.55 57.15
C LYS A 9 5.82 -18.68 58.14
N PRO A 10 4.75 -17.98 57.70
CA PRO A 10 4.67 -16.84 56.78
C PRO A 10 3.99 -15.63 57.49
N LEU A 11 3.80 -14.48 56.83
CA LEU A 11 2.69 -13.57 57.18
C LEU A 11 2.28 -12.65 56.02
N LEU A 12 0.97 -12.49 55.81
CA LEU A 12 0.41 -11.31 55.15
C LEU A 12 0.51 -10.11 56.11
N LEU A 13 0.67 -8.91 55.57
CA LEU A 13 0.13 -7.72 56.24
C LEU A 13 -0.47 -6.78 55.20
N VAL A 14 -1.78 -6.56 55.33
CA VAL A 14 -2.59 -5.71 54.46
C VAL A 14 -2.39 -4.26 54.87
N LEU A 15 -2.17 -3.38 53.89
CA LEU A 15 -2.39 -1.94 54.07
C LEU A 15 -3.33 -1.45 52.96
N ALA A 16 -4.54 -1.09 53.36
CA ALA A 16 -5.60 -0.66 52.46
C ALA A 16 -5.44 0.82 52.11
N GLY A 17 -5.36 1.12 50.81
CA GLY A 17 -5.59 2.46 50.26
C GLY A 17 -6.88 2.43 49.45
N ALA A 18 -7.97 2.97 49.98
CA ALA A 18 -9.24 3.02 49.28
C ALA A 18 -9.23 4.12 48.21
N VAL A 19 -9.30 3.75 46.93
CA VAL A 19 -9.53 4.68 45.82
C VAL A 19 -11.02 4.67 45.48
N ALA A 20 -11.65 5.84 45.53
CA ALA A 20 -13.08 6.00 45.28
C ALA A 20 -13.42 5.75 43.80
N ALA A 21 -14.33 4.81 43.53
CA ALA A 21 -14.86 4.57 42.19
C ALA A 21 -15.92 5.61 41.82
N GLY A 22 -15.51 6.70 41.18
CA GLY A 22 -16.40 7.73 40.65
C GLY A 22 -17.04 7.32 39.32
N SER A 23 -18.23 6.70 39.37
CA SER A 23 -19.07 6.59 38.18
C SER A 23 -19.75 7.93 37.91
N LEU A 24 -19.49 8.55 36.75
CA LEU A 24 -20.09 9.83 36.36
C LEU A 24 -21.57 9.64 35.99
N TRP A 25 -22.44 9.79 36.99
CA TRP A 25 -23.88 10.01 36.81
C TRP A 25 -24.19 11.48 37.13
N VAL A 26 -24.97 12.14 36.26
CA VAL A 26 -25.54 13.45 36.54
C VAL A 26 -26.92 13.23 37.16
N THR A 27 -27.07 13.52 38.46
CA THR A 27 -28.28 13.26 39.26
C THR A 27 -29.05 14.54 39.61
N PRO A 28 -30.31 14.40 40.05
CA PRO A 28 -30.60 14.83 41.42
C PRO A 28 -31.26 13.78 42.33
N ILE A 29 -31.19 14.06 43.64
CA ILE A 29 -31.65 13.30 44.84
C ILE A 29 -33.21 13.26 44.87
N VAL A 30 -33.97 12.31 45.45
CA VAL A 30 -33.88 11.36 46.62
C VAL A 30 -34.75 10.08 46.28
N ASP A 31 -34.83 8.95 47.00
CA ASP A 31 -34.41 8.51 48.35
C ASP A 31 -34.21 6.95 48.45
N VAL A 32 -34.01 6.42 49.67
CA VAL A 32 -33.63 5.04 50.04
C VAL A 32 -34.82 4.09 50.23
N HIS A 33 -34.67 2.81 49.84
CA HIS A 33 -35.06 1.63 50.65
C HIS A 33 -34.21 0.40 50.23
N ALA A 34 -33.78 -0.41 51.21
CA ALA A 34 -32.76 -1.45 51.01
C ALA A 34 -33.35 -2.88 50.92
N ALA A 35 -32.78 -3.72 50.05
CA ALA A 35 -32.99 -5.17 50.06
C ALA A 35 -31.74 -5.94 49.57
N ALA A 36 -31.52 -7.11 50.16
CA ALA A 36 -30.28 -7.89 50.16
C ALA A 36 -29.61 -8.18 48.79
N VAL A 37 -28.28 -8.01 48.76
CA VAL A 37 -27.41 -8.25 47.60
C VAL A 37 -27.12 -9.74 47.41
N LYS A 38 -27.54 -10.33 46.28
CA LYS A 38 -26.84 -11.48 45.69
C LYS A 38 -25.57 -10.96 45.02
N LYS A 39 -24.39 -11.31 45.55
CA LYS A 39 -23.09 -11.00 44.94
C LYS A 39 -22.90 -11.83 43.66
N VAL A 40 -23.40 -11.32 42.54
CA VAL A 40 -22.84 -11.64 41.22
C VAL A 40 -21.49 -10.93 41.15
N GLN A 41 -20.40 -11.68 40.94
CA GLN A 41 -19.11 -11.06 40.59
C GLN A 41 -19.30 -10.35 39.25
N ALA A 42 -19.37 -9.03 39.28
CA ALA A 42 -19.29 -8.23 38.08
C ALA A 42 -17.88 -8.41 37.50
N ALA A 43 -17.78 -8.73 36.21
CA ALA A 43 -16.54 -8.58 35.47
C ALA A 43 -16.05 -7.14 35.68
N ALA A 44 -14.78 -6.97 36.03
CA ALA A 44 -14.22 -5.64 36.27
C ALA A 44 -14.26 -4.87 34.96
N VAL A 45 -15.05 -3.79 34.91
CA VAL A 45 -15.10 -2.90 33.74
C VAL A 45 -13.75 -2.21 33.64
N THR A 46 -12.98 -2.53 32.59
CA THR A 46 -11.70 -1.87 32.32
C THR A 46 -11.94 -0.37 32.16
N PRO A 47 -11.28 0.49 32.94
CA PRO A 47 -11.52 1.93 32.88
C PRO A 47 -11.02 2.48 31.54
N VAL A 48 -11.82 3.37 30.95
CA VAL A 48 -11.46 4.12 29.74
C VAL A 48 -10.26 5.03 30.04
N PRO A 49 -9.22 5.07 29.19
CA PRO A 49 -8.08 5.97 29.39
C PRO A 49 -8.50 7.44 29.49
N VAL A 50 -7.98 8.14 30.51
CA VAL A 50 -8.35 9.54 30.81
C VAL A 50 -8.13 10.48 29.61
N THR A 51 -7.10 10.21 28.81
CA THR A 51 -6.74 10.98 27.60
C THR A 51 -7.90 11.05 26.61
N ILE A 52 -8.58 9.93 26.35
CA ILE A 52 -9.64 9.85 25.32
C ILE A 52 -11.02 10.29 25.83
N THR A 53 -11.18 10.49 27.15
CA THR A 53 -12.46 10.91 27.76
C THR A 53 -12.97 12.24 27.19
N LYS A 54 -12.08 13.18 26.83
CA LYS A 54 -12.47 14.45 26.21
C LYS A 54 -13.03 14.25 24.80
N GLY A 55 -12.39 13.38 23.99
CA GLY A 55 -12.91 13.00 22.67
C GLY A 55 -14.29 12.37 22.76
N ILE A 56 -14.49 11.45 23.70
CA ILE A 56 -15.79 10.79 23.93
C ILE A 56 -16.86 11.84 24.30
N GLN A 57 -16.57 12.77 25.21
CA GLN A 57 -17.50 13.85 25.56
C GLN A 57 -17.83 14.75 24.36
N GLN A 58 -16.85 15.04 23.51
CA GLN A 58 -17.03 15.84 22.30
C GLN A 58 -17.87 15.13 21.25
N VAL A 59 -17.68 13.82 21.06
CA VAL A 59 -18.51 12.99 20.17
C VAL A 59 -19.93 12.88 20.69
N VAL A 60 -20.14 12.66 21.99
CA VAL A 60 -21.47 12.66 22.61
C VAL A 60 -22.16 14.02 22.47
N ARG A 61 -21.43 15.14 22.53
CA ARG A 61 -21.98 16.49 22.26
C ARG A 61 -22.45 16.65 20.81
N LEU A 62 -21.72 16.08 19.85
CA LEU A 62 -22.04 16.17 18.41
C LEU A 62 -23.06 15.14 17.95
N VAL A 63 -23.19 14.02 18.66
CA VAL A 63 -24.14 12.94 18.41
C VAL A 63 -24.92 12.64 19.71
N PRO A 64 -25.90 13.50 20.09
CA PRO A 64 -26.49 13.50 21.43
C PRO A 64 -27.17 12.20 21.86
N GLU A 65 -27.62 11.37 20.91
CA GLU A 65 -28.19 10.04 21.18
C GLU A 65 -27.22 9.09 21.90
N LEU A 66 -25.89 9.26 21.71
CA LEU A 66 -24.87 8.46 22.38
C LEU A 66 -24.79 8.72 23.89
N SER A 67 -25.34 9.84 24.38
CA SER A 67 -25.46 10.11 25.83
C SER A 67 -26.31 9.09 26.60
N LYS A 68 -27.15 8.32 25.88
CA LYS A 68 -27.99 7.25 26.45
C LYS A 68 -27.31 5.88 26.48
N ARG A 69 -26.08 5.78 25.96
CA ARG A 69 -25.31 4.52 25.85
C ARG A 69 -24.27 4.43 26.96
N HIS A 70 -23.95 3.22 27.38
CA HIS A 70 -22.78 2.94 28.20
C HIS A 70 -21.52 2.97 27.34
N VAL A 71 -20.50 3.71 27.77
CA VAL A 71 -19.17 3.65 27.16
C VAL A 71 -18.42 2.45 27.75
N VAL A 72 -17.98 1.53 26.90
CA VAL A 72 -17.21 0.34 27.29
C VAL A 72 -15.88 0.33 26.55
N TYR A 73 -14.79 0.13 27.28
CA TYR A 73 -13.45 -0.04 26.70
C TYR A 73 -13.35 -1.37 25.95
N ILE A 74 -12.90 -1.34 24.69
CA ILE A 74 -12.66 -2.56 23.90
C ILE A 74 -11.19 -2.96 24.01
N GLY A 75 -10.27 -2.03 23.73
CA GLY A 75 -8.84 -2.31 23.65
C GLY A 75 -8.09 -1.34 22.75
N GLU A 76 -6.79 -1.56 22.62
CA GLU A 76 -6.00 -0.99 21.53
C GLU A 76 -6.30 -1.73 20.22
N VAL A 77 -6.28 -1.00 19.12
CA VAL A 77 -6.45 -1.51 17.75
C VAL A 77 -5.28 -0.98 16.94
N ASP A 78 -4.62 -1.87 16.20
CA ASP A 78 -3.54 -1.54 15.28
C ASP A 78 -3.88 -2.12 13.91
N GLY A 79 -3.77 -1.33 12.85
CA GLY A 79 -4.13 -1.76 11.52
C GLY A 79 -3.94 -0.71 10.41
N PRO A 80 -4.03 -1.12 9.13
CA PRO A 80 -3.79 -0.22 8.01
C PRO A 80 -4.74 1.00 8.02
N GLY A 81 -4.15 2.18 8.17
CA GLY A 81 -4.84 3.48 8.07
C GLY A 81 -5.42 4.04 9.38
N VAL A 82 -5.67 3.22 10.41
CA VAL A 82 -6.08 3.65 11.76
C VAL A 82 -5.51 2.73 12.84
N SER A 83 -4.70 3.29 13.72
CA SER A 83 -4.27 2.67 14.99
C SER A 83 -4.63 3.58 16.17
N GLY A 84 -5.14 3.02 17.27
CA GLY A 84 -5.57 3.79 18.45
C GLY A 84 -6.39 3.00 19.47
N VAL A 85 -7.17 3.69 20.31
CA VAL A 85 -7.98 3.08 21.38
C VAL A 85 -9.44 2.98 20.98
N ALA A 86 -9.99 1.76 20.98
CA ALA A 86 -11.38 1.49 20.65
C ALA A 86 -12.31 1.42 21.87
N ILE A 87 -13.51 1.97 21.71
CA ILE A 87 -14.62 1.89 22.65
C ILE A 87 -15.94 1.50 21.95
N ALA A 88 -16.86 0.92 22.71
CA ALA A 88 -18.24 0.66 22.30
C ALA A 88 -19.21 1.62 23.00
N PHE A 89 -20.27 2.02 22.31
CA PHE A 89 -21.44 2.69 22.84
C PHE A 89 -22.58 1.65 23.02
N ALA A 90 -22.52 0.90 24.12
CA ALA A 90 -23.37 -0.26 24.36
C ALA A 90 -24.69 0.08 25.09
N GLU A 91 -25.69 -0.80 24.97
CA GLU A 91 -26.93 -0.74 25.78
C GLU A 91 -26.73 -1.25 27.22
N SER A 92 -25.65 -1.98 27.46
CA SER A 92 -25.29 -2.54 28.77
C SER A 92 -23.78 -2.58 28.90
N ALA A 93 -23.27 -2.18 30.07
CA ALA A 93 -21.84 -2.28 30.39
C ALA A 93 -21.34 -3.74 30.53
N LYS A 94 -22.24 -4.74 30.47
CA LYS A 94 -21.91 -6.16 30.63
C LYS A 94 -21.81 -6.96 29.32
N ASP A 95 -22.24 -6.38 28.21
CA ASP A 95 -22.23 -7.03 26.90
C ASP A 95 -21.80 -6.01 25.82
N PRO A 96 -20.50 -5.69 25.73
CA PRO A 96 -19.97 -4.86 24.67
C PRO A 96 -19.95 -5.67 23.37
N ASN A 97 -21.03 -5.61 22.60
CA ASN A 97 -21.05 -6.14 21.23
C ASN A 97 -19.96 -5.43 20.40
N PRO A 98 -18.86 -6.12 19.99
CA PRO A 98 -17.76 -5.48 19.28
C PRO A 98 -18.14 -5.07 17.85
N ASN A 99 -19.23 -5.63 17.33
CA ASN A 99 -19.88 -5.29 16.07
C ASN A 99 -21.07 -4.32 16.33
N GLY A 100 -20.98 -3.51 17.38
CA GLY A 100 -21.96 -2.53 17.82
C GLY A 100 -21.69 -1.11 17.31
N ASP A 101 -22.32 -0.13 17.94
CA ASP A 101 -21.93 1.27 17.80
C ASP A 101 -20.53 1.45 18.45
N ARG A 102 -19.52 1.85 17.68
CA ARG A 102 -18.11 1.91 18.13
C ARG A 102 -17.39 3.18 17.67
N ALA A 103 -16.31 3.52 18.38
CA ALA A 103 -15.40 4.59 17.98
C ALA A 103 -13.94 4.24 18.32
N VAL A 104 -13.00 4.79 17.55
CA VAL A 104 -11.56 4.70 17.79
C VAL A 104 -11.01 6.11 17.98
N PHE A 105 -10.17 6.29 19.00
CA PHE A 105 -9.56 7.57 19.39
C PHE A 105 -8.04 7.48 19.38
N ASP A 106 -7.37 8.61 19.12
CA ASP A 106 -5.93 8.74 19.27
C ASP A 106 -5.54 8.55 20.76
N PRO A 107 -4.57 7.68 21.10
CA PRO A 107 -4.19 7.39 22.48
C PRO A 107 -3.53 8.58 23.19
N THR A 108 -2.97 9.52 22.44
CA THR A 108 -2.14 10.64 22.90
C THR A 108 -2.92 11.95 22.95
N THR A 109 -3.69 12.27 21.92
CA THR A 109 -4.46 13.52 21.83
C THR A 109 -5.89 13.35 22.33
N GLY A 110 -6.44 12.14 22.21
CA GLY A 110 -7.86 11.86 22.46
C GLY A 110 -8.79 12.30 21.32
N ASP A 111 -8.27 12.66 20.15
CA ASP A 111 -9.09 13.03 19.00
C ASP A 111 -9.80 11.80 18.38
N LEU A 112 -10.98 12.00 17.81
CA LEU A 112 -11.74 10.94 17.13
C LEU A 112 -11.05 10.53 15.81
N LEU A 113 -10.77 9.25 15.62
CA LEU A 113 -10.22 8.69 14.37
C LEU A 113 -11.31 8.02 13.52
N ILE A 114 -12.13 7.15 14.16
CA ILE A 114 -13.25 6.45 13.54
C ILE A 114 -14.49 6.58 14.43
N LEU A 115 -15.66 6.80 13.83
CA LEU A 115 -16.97 6.53 14.41
C LEU A 115 -17.74 5.62 13.46
N GLU A 116 -18.35 4.56 13.98
CA GLU A 116 -19.21 3.65 13.23
C GLU A 116 -20.45 3.33 14.08
N LEU A 117 -21.62 3.72 13.60
CA LEU A 117 -22.91 3.48 14.25
C LEU A 117 -23.80 2.64 13.32
N LYS A 118 -24.67 1.83 13.91
CA LYS A 118 -25.63 1.03 13.14
C LYS A 118 -26.63 1.95 12.42
N PRO A 119 -26.86 1.78 11.10
CA PRO A 119 -27.88 2.54 10.37
C PRO A 119 -29.28 2.32 10.95
N GLN A 120 -30.08 3.39 11.05
CA GLN A 120 -31.50 3.24 11.33
C GLN A 120 -32.25 2.89 10.04
N LYS A 121 -33.07 1.83 10.10
CA LYS A 121 -34.00 1.49 9.02
C LYS A 121 -35.21 2.40 9.12
N SER A 122 -35.56 3.06 8.01
CA SER A 122 -36.82 3.80 7.86
C SER A 122 -37.61 3.25 6.67
N GLU A 123 -38.92 3.11 6.84
CA GLU A 123 -39.84 2.78 5.75
C GLU A 123 -40.03 3.94 4.75
N LYS A 124 -39.63 5.16 5.14
CA LYS A 124 -39.62 6.35 4.29
C LYS A 124 -38.23 7.02 4.38
N PRO A 125 -37.37 6.84 3.38
CA PRO A 125 -36.09 7.55 3.33
C PRO A 125 -36.29 9.06 3.32
N ALA A 126 -35.52 9.76 4.16
CA ALA A 126 -35.38 11.21 4.12
C ALA A 126 -34.08 11.53 3.39
N THR A 127 -34.10 11.44 2.06
CA THR A 127 -32.93 11.70 1.21
C THR A 127 -32.41 13.11 1.47
N LEU A 128 -31.22 13.21 2.05
CA LEU A 128 -30.52 14.49 2.16
C LEU A 128 -30.17 14.98 0.76
N THR A 129 -30.34 16.28 0.50
CA THR A 129 -29.70 16.90 -0.67
C THR A 129 -28.19 17.01 -0.42
N ASP A 130 -27.39 17.01 -1.49
CA ASP A 130 -25.93 17.12 -1.39
C ASP A 130 -25.50 18.35 -0.58
N ALA A 131 -26.24 19.45 -0.69
CA ALA A 131 -26.03 20.66 0.10
C ALA A 131 -26.30 20.42 1.60
N GLN A 132 -27.41 19.77 1.97
CA GLN A 132 -27.72 19.43 3.36
C GLN A 132 -26.71 18.46 3.96
N ALA A 133 -26.32 17.43 3.22
CA ALA A 133 -25.28 16.48 3.63
C ALA A 133 -23.95 17.20 3.84
N SER A 134 -23.55 18.05 2.89
CA SER A 134 -22.32 18.86 2.97
C SER A 134 -22.31 19.79 4.19
N THR A 135 -23.39 20.55 4.44
CA THR A 135 -23.48 21.44 5.60
C THR A 135 -23.42 20.67 6.92
N LYS A 136 -24.13 19.53 7.03
CA LYS A 136 -24.06 18.66 8.23
C LYS A 136 -22.65 18.10 8.44
N ALA A 137 -21.99 17.63 7.38
CA ALA A 137 -20.65 17.05 7.45
C ALA A 137 -19.61 18.09 7.90
N VAL A 138 -19.61 19.28 7.29
CA VAL A 138 -18.71 20.38 7.68
C VAL A 138 -18.97 20.78 9.14
N ALA A 139 -20.22 20.95 9.56
CA ALA A 139 -20.55 21.29 10.94
C ALA A 139 -20.05 20.24 11.96
N PHE A 140 -20.15 18.95 11.61
CA PHE A 140 -19.63 17.86 12.45
C PHE A 140 -18.10 17.92 12.58
N VAL A 141 -17.37 18.01 11.47
CA VAL A 141 -15.89 18.00 11.50
C VAL A 141 -15.32 19.29 12.11
N THR A 142 -15.91 20.45 11.83
CA THR A 142 -15.57 21.70 12.55
C THR A 142 -15.87 21.57 14.06
N GLY A 143 -16.94 20.88 14.43
CA GLY A 143 -17.29 20.60 15.83
C GLY A 143 -16.35 19.63 16.56
N LEU A 144 -15.57 18.83 15.83
CA LEU A 144 -14.53 17.94 16.36
C LEU A 144 -13.20 18.67 16.63
N GLN A 145 -12.96 19.85 16.07
CA GLN A 145 -11.60 20.40 16.00
C GLN A 145 -11.37 21.72 16.75
N ASN A 146 -10.07 22.02 16.93
CA ASN A 146 -9.60 23.30 17.42
C ASN A 146 -9.75 24.40 16.35
N ILE A 147 -9.86 25.66 16.81
CA ILE A 147 -10.05 26.85 15.98
C ILE A 147 -8.89 26.99 14.96
N GLY A 148 -9.22 27.27 13.69
CA GLY A 148 -8.26 27.61 12.64
C GLY A 148 -8.30 26.72 11.39
N ASN A 149 -8.94 25.55 11.47
CA ASN A 149 -9.08 24.65 10.32
C ASN A 149 -10.32 24.98 9.48
N THR A 150 -10.17 24.99 8.16
CA THR A 150 -11.28 25.14 7.21
C THR A 150 -11.47 23.87 6.39
N TYR A 151 -12.73 23.49 6.17
CA TYR A 151 -13.11 22.30 5.42
C TYR A 151 -14.06 22.67 4.29
N GLN A 152 -13.93 21.97 3.16
CA GLN A 152 -14.84 22.10 2.03
C GLN A 152 -15.31 20.72 1.58
N SER A 153 -16.62 20.57 1.35
CA SER A 153 -17.18 19.40 0.67
C SER A 153 -16.70 19.33 -0.77
N ARG A 154 -16.15 18.18 -1.18
CA ARG A 154 -15.67 17.93 -2.55
C ARG A 154 -16.49 16.89 -3.29
N GLU A 155 -16.96 15.87 -2.59
CA GLU A 155 -17.73 14.77 -3.18
C GLU A 155 -18.84 14.34 -2.22
N VAL A 156 -20.01 14.04 -2.78
CA VAL A 156 -21.13 13.40 -2.07
C VAL A 156 -21.49 12.14 -2.85
N VAL A 157 -21.26 10.97 -2.25
CA VAL A 157 -21.55 9.67 -2.85
C VAL A 157 -22.73 9.05 -2.10
N THR A 158 -23.79 8.69 -2.83
CA THR A 158 -24.90 7.91 -2.27
C THR A 158 -24.88 6.50 -2.84
N LYS A 159 -24.73 5.50 -1.97
CA LYS A 159 -24.65 4.07 -2.31
C LYS A 159 -25.32 3.24 -1.22
N ASP A 160 -26.10 2.24 -1.60
CA ASP A 160 -26.77 1.29 -0.68
C ASP A 160 -27.60 1.95 0.44
N GLY A 161 -28.17 3.13 0.16
CA GLY A 161 -28.95 3.92 1.13
C GLY A 161 -28.12 4.73 2.13
N LEU A 162 -26.80 4.77 1.96
CA LEU A 162 -25.87 5.60 2.74
C LEU A 162 -25.37 6.77 1.89
N THR A 163 -25.28 7.95 2.47
CA THR A 163 -24.71 9.16 1.84
C THR A 163 -23.41 9.53 2.54
N THR A 164 -22.28 9.38 1.85
CA THR A 164 -20.95 9.75 2.36
C THR A 164 -20.49 11.06 1.73
N VAL A 165 -20.06 12.00 2.56
CA VAL A 165 -19.46 13.28 2.16
C VAL A 165 -17.97 13.23 2.40
N ARG A 166 -17.17 13.54 1.37
CA ARG A 166 -15.73 13.78 1.47
C ARG A 166 -15.47 15.27 1.72
N LEU A 167 -14.77 15.57 2.80
CA LEU A 167 -14.34 16.91 3.17
C LEU A 167 -12.82 17.02 3.01
N VAL A 168 -12.37 18.00 2.23
CA VAL A 168 -10.95 18.37 2.13
C VAL A 168 -10.60 19.48 3.09
N ARG A 169 -9.43 19.38 3.74
CA ARG A 169 -8.89 20.43 4.60
C ARG A 169 -8.22 21.52 3.76
N LYS A 170 -8.41 22.79 4.14
CA LYS A 170 -7.82 23.95 3.46
C LYS A 170 -7.00 24.81 4.41
N ILE A 171 -5.84 25.25 3.92
CA ILE A 171 -4.94 26.24 4.52
C ILE A 171 -4.72 27.34 3.49
N ASN A 172 -4.79 28.62 3.86
CA ASN A 172 -4.64 29.76 2.95
C ASN A 172 -5.50 29.64 1.65
N HIS A 173 -6.73 29.09 1.79
CA HIS A 173 -7.69 28.74 0.72
C HIS A 173 -7.29 27.64 -0.27
N VAL A 174 -6.10 27.07 -0.16
CA VAL A 174 -5.59 25.94 -0.97
C VAL A 174 -5.88 24.62 -0.24
N SER A 175 -6.28 23.58 -0.97
CA SER A 175 -6.49 22.23 -0.41
C SER A 175 -5.17 21.60 0.02
N LEU A 176 -5.20 20.82 1.09
CA LEU A 176 -4.17 19.82 1.36
C LEU A 176 -4.41 18.58 0.47
N ASP A 177 -3.42 17.69 0.41
CA ASP A 177 -3.57 16.37 -0.18
C ASP A 177 -4.50 15.43 0.61
N ASP A 178 -4.81 14.30 -0.01
CA ASP A 178 -5.83 13.32 0.41
C ASP A 178 -5.56 12.66 1.76
N ALA A 179 -4.33 12.72 2.29
CA ALA A 179 -4.02 12.21 3.61
C ALA A 179 -4.66 13.02 4.76
N TYR A 180 -5.11 14.25 4.49
CA TYR A 180 -5.70 15.16 5.49
C TYR A 180 -7.23 15.19 5.46
N ASP A 181 -7.85 14.35 4.63
CA ASP A 181 -9.28 14.38 4.42
C ASP A 181 -10.08 13.73 5.54
N SER A 182 -11.38 14.02 5.53
CA SER A 182 -12.34 13.45 6.48
C SER A 182 -13.60 13.04 5.74
N PHE A 183 -14.11 11.85 6.06
CA PHE A 183 -15.32 11.31 5.46
C PHE A 183 -16.40 11.26 6.53
N VAL A 184 -17.60 11.77 6.22
CA VAL A 184 -18.77 11.72 7.11
C VAL A 184 -19.88 10.98 6.39
N THR A 185 -20.45 9.95 7.02
CA THR A 185 -21.50 9.11 6.43
C THR A 185 -22.81 9.27 7.18
N PHE A 186 -23.89 9.43 6.42
CA PHE A 186 -25.27 9.49 6.89
C PHE A 186 -26.05 8.26 6.41
N ASP A 187 -27.01 7.79 7.22
CA ASP A 187 -27.98 6.77 6.79
C ASP A 187 -29.16 7.38 6.02
N SER A 188 -30.07 6.52 5.55
CA SER A 188 -31.26 6.88 4.79
C SER A 188 -32.25 7.84 5.50
N THR A 189 -32.06 8.13 6.78
CA THR A 189 -32.83 9.12 7.55
C THR A 189 -32.13 10.48 7.64
N GLY A 190 -30.89 10.57 7.15
CA GLY A 190 -30.03 11.74 7.31
C GLY A 190 -29.40 11.85 8.70
N ARG A 191 -29.42 10.78 9.49
CA ARG A 191 -28.68 10.62 10.76
C ARG A 191 -27.22 10.32 10.46
N LEU A 192 -26.30 10.95 11.19
CA LEU A 192 -24.86 10.67 11.09
C LEU A 192 -24.58 9.29 11.69
N ILE A 193 -23.90 8.44 10.92
CA ILE A 193 -23.54 7.07 11.34
C ILE A 193 -22.06 6.75 11.17
N GLY A 194 -21.30 7.57 10.44
CA GLY A 194 -19.92 7.29 10.12
C GLY A 194 -19.05 8.54 10.18
N PHE A 195 -17.85 8.38 10.74
CA PHE A 195 -16.73 9.30 10.53
C PHE A 195 -15.45 8.48 10.36
N ARG A 196 -14.56 8.90 9.46
CA ARG A 196 -13.18 8.40 9.39
C ARG A 196 -12.22 9.49 8.92
N ASN A 197 -10.99 9.44 9.42
CA ASN A 197 -9.81 10.08 8.84
C ASN A 197 -8.65 9.07 8.76
N PHE A 198 -7.50 9.47 8.21
CA PHE A 198 -6.30 8.64 8.12
C PHE A 198 -5.35 8.95 9.29
N ASN A 199 -5.24 8.03 10.25
CA ASN A 199 -4.32 8.14 11.41
C ASN A 199 -4.25 9.53 12.06
N GLY A 200 -5.38 10.22 12.20
CA GLY A 200 -5.43 11.52 12.88
C GLY A 200 -4.82 12.70 12.11
N LYS A 201 -4.27 12.52 10.90
CA LYS A 201 -3.64 13.59 10.10
C LYS A 201 -4.54 14.81 9.93
N SER A 202 -5.84 14.63 9.76
CA SER A 202 -6.79 15.74 9.66
C SER A 202 -6.83 16.64 10.90
N HIS A 203 -6.42 16.15 12.08
CA HIS A 203 -6.36 16.90 13.35
C HIS A 203 -5.01 17.59 13.60
N GLU A 204 -3.97 17.29 12.83
CA GLU A 204 -2.63 17.87 13.02
C GLU A 204 -2.66 19.40 13.08
N LYS A 205 -1.89 20.00 13.99
CA LYS A 205 -1.79 21.45 14.12
C LYS A 205 -0.82 22.01 13.07
N LEU A 206 -1.38 22.48 11.96
CA LEU A 206 -0.64 23.04 10.84
C LEU A 206 -0.55 24.57 10.99
N ILE A 207 0.68 25.11 10.95
CA ILE A 207 0.94 26.54 11.10
C ILE A 207 0.84 27.19 9.71
N ALA A 208 -0.21 27.99 9.44
CA ALA A 208 -0.46 28.55 8.11
C ALA A 208 0.71 29.36 7.51
N ALA A 209 1.62 29.89 8.34
CA ALA A 209 2.82 30.60 7.94
C ALA A 209 3.99 29.70 7.47
N SER A 210 3.96 28.38 7.73
CA SER A 210 4.98 27.44 7.23
C SER A 210 4.71 26.93 5.81
N PHE A 211 3.60 27.34 5.19
CA PHE A 211 3.19 26.89 3.86
C PHE A 211 3.67 27.85 2.76
N PRO A 212 4.12 27.34 1.60
CA PRO A 212 4.51 28.20 0.48
C PRO A 212 3.36 29.13 0.03
N PRO A 213 3.60 30.44 -0.16
CA PRO A 213 2.50 31.38 -0.44
C PRO A 213 1.92 31.18 -1.84
N ALA A 214 0.63 30.92 -1.93
CA ALA A 214 -0.10 30.72 -3.20
C ALA A 214 0.00 31.90 -4.18
N THR A 215 0.29 33.12 -3.69
CA THR A 215 0.51 34.32 -4.51
C THR A 215 1.76 34.28 -5.38
N ARG A 216 2.66 33.30 -5.17
CA ARG A 216 3.85 33.06 -6.02
C ARG A 216 3.65 31.96 -7.06
N ALA A 217 2.50 31.30 -7.08
CA ALA A 217 2.21 30.28 -8.07
C ALA A 217 2.12 30.87 -9.49
N ILE A 218 2.57 30.11 -10.48
CA ILE A 218 2.21 30.33 -11.89
C ILE A 218 0.69 30.26 -12.05
N SER A 219 0.12 30.90 -13.08
CA SER A 219 -1.32 30.84 -13.29
C SER A 219 -1.79 29.43 -13.69
N SER A 220 -3.08 29.12 -13.47
CA SER A 220 -3.67 27.85 -13.91
C SER A 220 -3.54 27.63 -15.42
N GLN A 221 -3.58 28.71 -16.23
CA GLN A 221 -3.34 28.65 -17.67
C GLN A 221 -1.88 28.32 -18.01
N GLN A 222 -0.92 28.88 -17.27
CA GLN A 222 0.50 28.54 -17.42
C GLN A 222 0.76 27.09 -17.00
N ALA A 223 0.17 26.63 -15.90
CA ALA A 223 0.26 25.23 -15.45
C ALA A 223 -0.32 24.27 -16.50
N LEU A 224 -1.49 24.58 -17.06
CA LEU A 224 -2.09 23.83 -18.17
C LEU A 224 -1.18 23.77 -19.39
N GLN A 225 -0.55 24.89 -19.77
CA GLN A 225 0.41 24.91 -20.88
C GLN A 225 1.62 24.01 -20.58
N ARG A 226 2.25 24.17 -19.41
CA ARG A 226 3.40 23.35 -18.97
C ARG A 226 3.07 21.86 -18.91
N TYR A 227 1.87 21.52 -18.46
CA TYR A 227 1.40 20.15 -18.39
C TYR A 227 1.34 19.52 -19.79
N ASN A 228 0.76 20.22 -20.77
CA ASN A 228 0.74 19.76 -22.16
C ASN A 228 2.15 19.66 -22.77
N GLU A 229 3.00 20.69 -22.55
CA GLU A 229 4.41 20.69 -22.99
C GLU A 229 5.20 19.50 -22.41
N SER A 230 4.89 19.06 -21.20
CA SER A 230 5.60 17.96 -20.53
C SER A 230 5.37 16.57 -21.12
N LYS A 231 4.34 16.40 -21.98
CA LYS A 231 3.87 15.10 -22.50
C LYS A 231 3.66 14.07 -21.37
N PRO A 232 2.68 14.31 -20.49
CA PRO A 232 2.57 13.68 -19.17
C PRO A 232 2.01 12.26 -19.23
N LEU A 233 1.58 11.81 -20.41
CA LEU A 233 1.03 10.48 -20.64
C LEU A 233 1.93 9.65 -21.55
N GLU A 234 2.07 8.37 -21.29
CA GLU A 234 2.75 7.40 -22.15
C GLU A 234 1.75 6.37 -22.67
N LEU A 235 1.84 6.05 -23.97
CA LEU A 235 1.06 4.96 -24.56
C LEU A 235 1.72 3.64 -24.17
N ILE A 236 0.94 2.71 -23.60
CA ILE A 236 1.42 1.40 -23.16
C ILE A 236 0.45 0.30 -23.60
N TYR A 237 0.94 -0.94 -23.59
CA TYR A 237 0.10 -2.12 -23.46
C TYR A 237 0.05 -2.53 -21.99
N LEU A 238 -1.15 -2.65 -21.44
CA LEU A 238 -1.39 -3.01 -20.05
C LEU A 238 -1.98 -4.42 -19.96
N LEU A 239 -1.21 -5.33 -19.37
CA LEU A 239 -1.62 -6.70 -19.04
C LEU A 239 -2.37 -6.73 -17.70
N PRO A 240 -3.37 -7.62 -17.54
CA PRO A 240 -4.05 -7.79 -16.27
C PRO A 240 -3.09 -8.29 -15.18
N GLU A 241 -3.35 -7.85 -13.96
CA GLU A 241 -2.61 -8.21 -12.72
C GLU A 241 -2.55 -9.74 -12.53
N ASN A 242 -3.71 -10.40 -12.70
CA ASN A 242 -3.86 -11.85 -12.67
C ASN A 242 -4.07 -12.38 -14.10
N ALA A 243 -2.99 -12.87 -14.69
CA ALA A 243 -2.98 -13.53 -16.00
C ALA A 243 -2.96 -15.07 -15.84
N PRO A 244 -4.00 -15.81 -16.27
CA PRO A 244 -3.99 -17.28 -16.21
C PRO A 244 -2.98 -17.85 -17.21
N ASN A 245 -1.96 -18.58 -16.71
CA ASN A 245 -0.81 -19.08 -17.47
C ASN A 245 -1.15 -19.94 -18.73
N ASP A 246 -2.31 -20.58 -18.73
CA ASP A 246 -2.77 -21.52 -19.76
C ASP A 246 -3.79 -20.90 -20.76
N LYS A 247 -4.01 -19.58 -20.72
CA LYS A 247 -4.92 -18.88 -21.64
C LYS A 247 -4.25 -17.70 -22.32
N ARG A 248 -4.72 -17.43 -23.54
CA ARG A 248 -4.44 -16.19 -24.27
C ARG A 248 -4.81 -14.97 -23.45
N VAL A 249 -3.86 -14.06 -23.27
CA VAL A 249 -4.04 -12.79 -22.57
C VAL A 249 -4.11 -11.65 -23.59
N GLU A 250 -5.19 -10.87 -23.58
CA GLU A 250 -5.28 -9.65 -24.39
C GLU A 250 -4.74 -8.46 -23.59
N ALA A 251 -3.77 -7.75 -24.15
CA ALA A 251 -3.23 -6.54 -23.56
C ALA A 251 -4.06 -5.31 -23.96
N ARG A 252 -4.52 -4.54 -22.97
CA ARG A 252 -5.30 -3.32 -23.20
C ARG A 252 -4.37 -2.19 -23.65
N LEU A 253 -4.69 -1.50 -24.75
CA LEU A 253 -3.93 -0.32 -25.16
C LEU A 253 -4.44 0.92 -24.39
N VAL A 254 -3.60 1.51 -23.55
CA VAL A 254 -3.98 2.63 -22.66
C VAL A 254 -2.89 3.69 -22.60
N TYR A 255 -3.27 4.90 -22.22
CA TYR A 255 -2.34 5.92 -21.75
C TYR A 255 -2.29 5.92 -20.21
N LEU A 256 -1.08 5.79 -19.64
CA LEU A 256 -0.80 5.99 -18.21
C LEU A 256 0.00 7.27 -17.98
N VAL A 257 0.15 7.70 -16.72
CA VAL A 257 1.08 8.76 -16.34
C VAL A 257 2.52 8.31 -16.66
N LYS A 258 3.21 9.04 -17.55
CA LYS A 258 4.59 8.76 -17.95
C LYS A 258 5.51 8.88 -16.73
N ASP A 259 6.53 8.02 -16.61
CA ASP A 259 7.47 8.03 -15.47
C ASP A 259 6.74 7.93 -14.11
N GLY A 260 5.52 7.40 -14.11
CA GLY A 260 4.63 7.37 -12.96
C GLY A 260 5.07 6.32 -11.95
N ILE A 261 6.15 6.56 -11.22
CA ILE A 261 6.46 5.83 -10.00
C ILE A 261 5.98 6.72 -8.85
N ILE A 262 4.94 6.32 -8.14
CA ILE A 262 4.50 7.09 -6.96
C ILE A 262 5.28 6.63 -5.75
N SER A 263 6.09 7.56 -5.21
CA SER A 263 6.85 7.41 -3.97
C SER A 263 6.43 8.39 -2.86
N GLN A 264 5.51 9.32 -3.16
CA GLN A 264 5.14 10.47 -2.33
C GLN A 264 3.65 10.83 -2.54
N SER A 265 3.14 11.84 -1.82
CA SER A 265 1.70 12.18 -1.78
C SER A 265 1.16 13.00 -2.96
N HIS A 266 1.66 12.74 -4.18
CA HIS A 266 1.22 13.38 -5.42
C HIS A 266 1.22 12.38 -6.58
N THR A 267 0.60 12.70 -7.71
CA THR A 267 0.76 11.88 -8.93
C THR A 267 2.15 12.05 -9.52
N GLY A 268 2.59 11.12 -10.37
CA GLY A 268 3.81 11.34 -11.17
C GLY A 268 3.71 12.57 -12.09
N SER A 269 2.48 13.00 -12.43
CA SER A 269 2.22 14.09 -13.37
C SER A 269 2.20 15.50 -12.74
N ALA A 270 2.21 15.59 -11.40
CA ALA A 270 2.10 16.84 -10.67
C ALA A 270 3.20 17.86 -11.04
N LEU A 271 2.85 19.14 -11.13
CA LEU A 271 3.77 20.23 -11.42
C LEU A 271 4.02 21.10 -10.19
N ASP A 272 5.27 21.50 -9.95
CA ASP A 272 5.65 22.51 -8.97
C ASP A 272 5.01 23.85 -9.36
N ALA A 273 4.14 24.39 -8.50
CA ALA A 273 3.41 25.60 -8.80
C ALA A 273 4.31 26.85 -8.91
N MET A 274 5.53 26.83 -8.39
CA MET A 274 6.45 27.98 -8.42
C MET A 274 7.26 28.06 -9.72
N ASN A 275 7.50 26.94 -10.41
CA ASN A 275 8.38 26.89 -11.58
C ASN A 275 7.82 26.08 -12.78
N GLY A 276 6.72 25.35 -12.61
CA GLY A 276 6.04 24.61 -13.66
C GLY A 276 6.75 23.34 -14.14
N LYS A 277 7.81 22.88 -13.45
CA LYS A 277 8.45 21.58 -13.71
C LYS A 277 7.68 20.47 -13.00
N ARG A 278 7.81 19.22 -13.46
CA ARG A 278 7.23 18.05 -12.77
C ARG A 278 7.89 17.85 -11.40
N LEU A 279 7.09 17.47 -10.41
CA LEU A 279 7.53 17.05 -9.07
C LEU A 279 8.02 15.59 -9.08
N LEU A 280 8.93 15.25 -9.99
CA LEU A 280 9.57 13.93 -9.99
C LEU A 280 10.78 13.95 -9.04
N ASP A 281 10.76 13.10 -8.01
CA ASP A 281 11.89 12.95 -7.09
C ASP A 281 12.90 11.88 -7.57
N LEU A 282 12.47 10.90 -8.38
CA LEU A 282 13.30 9.82 -8.91
C LEU A 282 12.94 9.50 -10.38
N GLN A 283 13.96 9.33 -11.22
CA GLN A 283 13.86 8.62 -12.49
C GLN A 283 14.91 7.50 -12.48
N PRO A 284 14.52 6.22 -12.50
CA PRO A 284 15.48 5.15 -12.74
C PRO A 284 16.04 5.29 -14.17
N SER A 285 17.28 4.87 -14.42
CA SER A 285 17.82 4.92 -15.78
C SER A 285 17.15 3.86 -16.64
N VAL A 286 16.17 4.29 -17.44
CA VAL A 286 15.43 3.44 -18.38
C VAL A 286 16.03 3.58 -19.77
N GLN A 287 16.35 2.45 -20.41
CA GLN A 287 16.91 2.41 -21.77
C GLN A 287 16.21 1.34 -22.62
N THR A 288 15.70 1.73 -23.78
CA THR A 288 15.30 0.76 -24.81
C THR A 288 16.54 0.21 -25.52
N VAL A 289 16.72 -1.10 -25.49
CA VAL A 289 17.78 -1.84 -26.20
C VAL A 289 17.18 -2.85 -27.17
N ASN A 290 17.88 -3.13 -28.27
CA ASN A 290 17.52 -4.22 -29.17
C ASN A 290 18.40 -5.44 -28.85
N LEU A 291 17.83 -6.42 -28.15
CA LEU A 291 18.51 -7.68 -27.84
C LEU A 291 18.20 -8.70 -28.93
N ASN A 292 19.25 -9.20 -29.60
CA ASN A 292 19.12 -10.32 -30.50
C ASN A 292 18.98 -11.60 -29.68
N GLY A 293 17.75 -12.12 -29.60
CA GLY A 293 17.42 -13.35 -28.90
C GLY A 293 17.88 -14.57 -29.67
N THR A 294 18.20 -15.65 -28.95
CA THR A 294 18.62 -16.94 -29.53
C THR A 294 17.43 -17.80 -29.91
N GLY A 295 16.33 -17.73 -29.15
CA GLY A 295 15.21 -18.67 -29.23
C GLY A 295 15.50 -20.05 -28.63
N GLU A 296 16.55 -20.17 -27.80
CA GLU A 296 16.77 -21.36 -26.98
C GLU A 296 15.55 -21.61 -26.07
N ARG A 297 15.12 -22.87 -25.95
CA ARG A 297 14.01 -23.25 -25.06
C ARG A 297 14.55 -23.77 -23.73
N TRP A 298 14.42 -22.94 -22.69
CA TRP A 298 14.86 -23.28 -21.34
C TRP A 298 13.73 -23.94 -20.55
N SER A 299 13.68 -25.28 -20.64
CA SER A 299 12.73 -26.09 -19.90
C SER A 299 13.39 -27.29 -19.20
N ALA A 300 12.91 -27.60 -17.99
CA ALA A 300 13.30 -28.76 -17.21
C ALA A 300 12.08 -29.48 -16.63
N MET A 301 11.93 -30.75 -17.00
CA MET A 301 10.93 -31.69 -16.49
C MET A 301 11.57 -32.87 -15.72
N SER A 302 12.86 -32.79 -15.41
CA SER A 302 13.58 -33.79 -14.61
C SER A 302 14.77 -33.16 -13.89
N ASP A 303 15.22 -33.81 -12.83
CA ASP A 303 16.35 -33.38 -12.00
C ASP A 303 17.64 -33.13 -12.81
N SER A 304 17.91 -33.97 -13.82
CA SER A 304 19.07 -33.80 -14.71
C SER A 304 18.93 -32.60 -15.64
N GLN A 305 17.76 -32.41 -16.26
CA GLN A 305 17.48 -31.23 -17.08
C GLN A 305 17.54 -29.94 -16.25
N ALA A 306 17.09 -29.99 -15.00
CA ALA A 306 17.15 -28.86 -14.09
C ALA A 306 18.59 -28.49 -13.73
N ALA A 307 19.44 -29.49 -13.43
CA ALA A 307 20.86 -29.27 -13.17
C ALA A 307 21.61 -28.72 -14.40
N ASP A 308 21.32 -29.25 -15.59
CA ASP A 308 21.88 -28.75 -16.84
C ASP A 308 21.42 -27.32 -17.15
N LEU A 309 20.14 -27.00 -16.98
CA LEU A 309 19.62 -25.63 -17.15
C LEU A 309 20.35 -24.65 -16.22
N VAL A 310 20.50 -25.01 -14.94
CA VAL A 310 21.21 -24.17 -13.95
C VAL A 310 22.69 -23.96 -14.31
N ARG A 311 23.38 -24.99 -14.78
CA ARG A 311 24.76 -24.88 -15.28
C ARG A 311 24.87 -24.05 -16.55
N TRP A 312 24.03 -24.30 -17.55
CA TRP A 312 24.18 -23.70 -18.88
C TRP A 312 23.67 -22.27 -18.93
N LEU A 313 22.49 -21.99 -18.38
CA LEU A 313 21.83 -20.68 -18.42
C LEU A 313 22.41 -19.74 -17.36
N PHE A 314 22.37 -20.14 -16.08
CA PHE A 314 22.76 -19.28 -14.95
C PHE A 314 24.24 -19.39 -14.54
N LYS A 315 25.02 -20.22 -15.23
CA LYS A 315 26.46 -20.48 -14.95
C LYS A 315 26.75 -20.96 -13.52
N ALA A 316 25.72 -21.47 -12.82
CA ALA A 316 25.85 -21.96 -11.46
C ALA A 316 26.03 -23.48 -11.48
N GLU A 317 27.03 -24.01 -10.79
CA GLU A 317 27.22 -25.46 -10.65
C GLU A 317 26.42 -26.00 -9.44
N PRO A 318 25.51 -26.97 -9.61
CA PRO A 318 24.88 -27.70 -8.51
C PRO A 318 25.82 -28.77 -7.89
N GLY A 319 26.74 -29.31 -8.68
CA GLY A 319 27.81 -30.19 -8.21
C GLY A 319 27.30 -31.43 -7.46
N LYS A 320 27.69 -31.57 -6.19
CA LYS A 320 27.30 -32.69 -5.30
C LYS A 320 26.25 -32.29 -4.26
N LEU A 321 25.67 -31.10 -4.36
CA LEU A 321 24.68 -30.62 -3.39
C LEU A 321 23.46 -31.56 -3.35
N PRO A 322 22.89 -31.84 -2.16
CA PRO A 322 21.67 -32.66 -2.05
C PRO A 322 20.52 -31.99 -2.80
N LEU A 323 19.85 -32.72 -3.70
CA LEU A 323 18.66 -32.25 -4.41
C LEU A 323 17.40 -32.75 -3.72
N VAL A 324 16.41 -31.86 -3.63
CA VAL A 324 15.00 -32.20 -3.46
C VAL A 324 14.20 -31.64 -4.63
N SER A 325 13.25 -32.43 -5.16
CA SER A 325 12.25 -31.95 -6.10
C SER A 325 10.83 -32.31 -5.66
N PHE A 326 9.89 -31.41 -5.90
CA PHE A 326 8.47 -31.59 -5.58
C PHE A 326 7.58 -30.71 -6.47
N GLU A 327 6.27 -31.00 -6.48
CA GLU A 327 5.27 -30.18 -7.16
C GLU A 327 4.34 -29.49 -6.17
N GLU A 328 4.01 -28.23 -6.46
CA GLU A 328 3.05 -27.43 -5.72
C GLU A 328 1.89 -27.08 -6.66
N LYS A 329 0.65 -27.38 -6.26
CA LYS A 329 -0.56 -27.01 -7.01
C LYS A 329 -1.16 -25.74 -6.42
N ARG A 330 -1.42 -24.77 -7.28
CA ARG A 330 -2.01 -23.48 -6.92
C ARG A 330 -3.53 -23.47 -7.11
N GLU A 331 -4.18 -22.53 -6.45
CA GLU A 331 -5.65 -22.35 -6.49
C GLU A 331 -6.17 -22.02 -7.91
N ASP A 332 -5.34 -21.40 -8.76
CA ASP A 332 -5.64 -21.11 -10.16
C ASP A 332 -5.58 -22.34 -11.08
N GLY A 333 -5.28 -23.52 -10.52
CA GLY A 333 -5.12 -24.78 -11.24
C GLY A 333 -3.76 -24.94 -11.93
N SER A 334 -2.86 -23.96 -11.82
CA SER A 334 -1.47 -24.12 -12.25
C SER A 334 -0.69 -25.02 -11.28
N ALA A 335 0.36 -25.65 -11.80
CA ALA A 335 1.27 -26.46 -11.00
C ALA A 335 2.71 -26.00 -11.26
N LEU A 336 3.45 -25.81 -10.17
CA LEU A 336 4.87 -25.49 -10.19
C LEU A 336 5.67 -26.71 -9.80
N ARG A 337 6.85 -26.86 -10.39
CA ARG A 337 7.83 -27.86 -9.96
C ARG A 337 9.08 -27.16 -9.46
N TYR A 338 9.50 -27.55 -8.27
CA TYR A 338 10.66 -27.03 -7.58
C TYR A 338 11.81 -28.03 -7.68
N PHE A 339 13.01 -27.54 -7.89
CA PHE A 339 14.27 -28.26 -7.77
C PHE A 339 15.17 -27.43 -6.85
N ILE A 340 15.45 -27.92 -5.64
CA ILE A 340 16.22 -27.18 -4.63
C ILE A 340 17.45 -28.01 -4.27
N TRP A 341 18.63 -27.44 -4.52
CA TRP A 341 19.92 -28.02 -4.12
C TRP A 341 20.46 -27.29 -2.91
N GLY A 342 20.86 -28.02 -1.87
CA GLY A 342 21.44 -27.42 -0.67
C GLY A 342 21.42 -28.32 0.55
N TYR A 343 22.07 -27.87 1.61
CA TYR A 343 22.09 -28.52 2.92
C TYR A 343 21.19 -27.75 3.88
N PHE A 344 20.02 -28.30 4.16
CA PHE A 344 19.02 -27.71 5.06
C PHE A 344 19.05 -28.36 6.44
N ARG A 345 18.32 -27.80 7.41
CA ARG A 345 18.09 -28.48 8.70
C ARG A 345 17.41 -29.84 8.49
N GLN A 346 17.72 -30.83 9.34
CA GLN A 346 17.29 -32.22 9.13
C GLN A 346 15.77 -32.42 9.18
N ASP A 347 15.06 -31.53 9.88
CA ASP A 347 13.62 -31.57 10.12
C ASP A 347 12.80 -30.63 9.22
N ALA A 348 13.43 -29.90 8.29
CA ALA A 348 12.70 -29.08 7.32
C ALA A 348 11.95 -29.96 6.31
N ALA A 349 10.63 -29.76 6.21
CA ALA A 349 9.84 -30.41 5.17
C ALA A 349 10.28 -29.93 3.78
N ASN A 350 10.11 -30.76 2.76
CA ASN A 350 10.58 -30.46 1.41
C ASN A 350 9.99 -29.16 0.84
N ALA A 351 8.73 -28.85 1.15
CA ALA A 351 8.05 -27.62 0.74
C ALA A 351 8.59 -26.36 1.43
N ASP A 352 9.08 -26.48 2.67
CA ASP A 352 9.51 -25.34 3.49
C ASP A 352 10.91 -24.84 3.12
N LYS A 353 11.73 -25.71 2.51
CA LYS A 353 13.12 -25.41 2.09
C LYS A 353 13.23 -24.22 1.13
N GLN A 354 12.14 -23.86 0.41
CA GLN A 354 12.09 -22.65 -0.42
C GLN A 354 12.18 -21.35 0.40
N TYR A 355 11.83 -21.39 1.69
CA TYR A 355 11.90 -20.26 2.64
C TYR A 355 13.22 -20.24 3.45
N GLU A 356 14.02 -21.31 3.41
CA GLU A 356 15.31 -21.46 4.09
C GLU A 356 16.52 -21.18 3.17
N LEU A 357 16.32 -20.56 2.00
CA LEU A 357 17.39 -20.22 1.08
C LEU A 357 18.35 -19.20 1.71
N GLY A 358 19.64 -19.55 1.80
CA GLY A 358 20.66 -18.75 2.51
C GLY A 358 20.76 -19.00 4.02
N MET A 359 19.92 -19.89 4.59
CA MET A 359 20.04 -20.34 5.98
C MET A 359 20.84 -21.64 6.03
N PHE A 360 22.14 -21.55 6.30
CA PHE A 360 23.05 -22.71 6.28
C PHE A 360 23.22 -23.32 7.68
N PRO A 361 23.11 -24.65 7.85
CA PRO A 361 23.49 -25.33 9.09
C PRO A 361 24.98 -25.19 9.39
N ASP A 362 25.33 -25.00 10.66
CA ASP A 362 26.73 -24.83 11.14
C ASP A 362 27.63 -26.04 10.84
N THR A 363 27.04 -27.21 10.56
CA THR A 363 27.75 -28.46 10.23
C THR A 363 28.24 -28.53 8.78
N VAL A 364 27.80 -27.60 7.92
CA VAL A 364 28.15 -27.55 6.50
C VAL A 364 29.44 -26.75 6.31
N LYS A 365 30.37 -27.28 5.51
CA LYS A 365 31.64 -26.59 5.24
C LYS A 365 31.40 -25.31 4.43
N PRO A 366 32.22 -24.25 4.60
CA PRO A 366 32.04 -23.00 3.87
C PRO A 366 31.93 -23.15 2.35
N GLU A 367 32.71 -24.06 1.74
CA GLU A 367 32.67 -24.35 0.31
C GLU A 367 31.40 -25.07 -0.17
N GLU A 368 30.61 -25.64 0.75
CA GLU A 368 29.34 -26.34 0.51
C GLU A 368 28.11 -25.49 0.93
N LYS A 369 28.33 -24.31 1.54
CA LYS A 369 27.26 -23.36 1.92
C LYS A 369 26.75 -22.59 0.71
N LYS A 370 26.00 -23.30 -0.11
CA LYS A 370 25.36 -22.79 -1.32
C LYS A 370 23.98 -23.43 -1.49
N HIS A 371 22.95 -22.61 -1.57
CA HIS A 371 21.58 -23.03 -1.91
C HIS A 371 21.26 -22.56 -3.33
N LEU A 372 20.77 -23.48 -4.16
CA LEU A 372 20.23 -23.19 -5.49
C LEU A 372 18.77 -23.62 -5.53
N MET A 373 17.91 -22.82 -6.14
CA MET A 373 16.53 -23.19 -6.44
C MET A 373 16.24 -22.88 -7.90
N LEU A 374 15.65 -23.85 -8.61
CA LEU A 374 15.00 -23.66 -9.90
C LEU A 374 13.51 -23.96 -9.73
N VAL A 375 12.66 -23.06 -10.22
CA VAL A 375 11.21 -23.25 -10.29
C VAL A 375 10.79 -23.25 -11.74
N THR A 376 10.03 -24.27 -12.14
CA THR A 376 9.49 -24.42 -13.49
C THR A 376 7.97 -24.60 -13.47
N ASN A 377 7.34 -24.33 -14.61
CA ASN A 377 5.97 -24.77 -14.85
C ASN A 377 5.95 -26.31 -14.90
N ALA A 378 5.20 -26.99 -14.04
CA ALA A 378 5.24 -28.46 -13.94
C ALA A 378 4.73 -29.19 -15.20
N LYS A 379 3.94 -28.50 -16.05
CA LYS A 379 3.33 -29.04 -17.27
C LYS A 379 4.18 -28.79 -18.52
N THR A 380 4.84 -27.64 -18.64
CA THR A 380 5.66 -27.29 -19.82
C THR A 380 7.16 -27.43 -19.56
N GLY A 381 7.58 -27.51 -18.30
CA GLY A 381 8.96 -27.45 -17.85
C GLY A 381 9.60 -26.06 -17.93
N GLU A 382 8.91 -25.05 -18.47
CA GLU A 382 9.45 -23.71 -18.71
C GLU A 382 9.98 -23.05 -17.42
N VAL A 383 11.16 -22.43 -17.49
CA VAL A 383 11.77 -21.75 -16.35
C VAL A 383 10.96 -20.51 -15.92
N LEU A 384 10.63 -20.44 -14.64
CA LEU A 384 9.86 -19.34 -14.05
C LEU A 384 10.67 -18.55 -13.01
N ARG A 385 11.52 -19.24 -12.22
CA ARG A 385 12.38 -18.59 -11.23
C ARG A 385 13.68 -19.36 -11.04
N PHE A 386 14.76 -18.65 -10.77
CA PHE A 386 16.01 -19.19 -10.26
C PHE A 386 16.50 -18.34 -9.09
N VAL A 387 17.07 -18.98 -8.06
CA VAL A 387 17.70 -18.31 -6.92
C VAL A 387 19.00 -19.02 -6.58
N SER A 388 20.05 -18.25 -6.31
CA SER A 388 21.34 -18.71 -5.78
C SER A 388 21.67 -17.91 -4.53
N LYS A 389 21.98 -18.58 -3.42
CA LYS A 389 22.46 -17.95 -2.18
C LYS A 389 23.73 -18.68 -1.73
N ASP A 390 24.76 -17.92 -1.35
CA ASP A 390 26.03 -18.42 -0.84
C ASP A 390 26.52 -17.60 0.37
N GLU A 391 27.47 -18.13 1.14
CA GLU A 391 28.09 -17.43 2.29
C GLU A 391 29.25 -16.50 1.84
N VAL A 392 29.17 -15.89 0.66
CA VAL A 392 30.20 -14.95 0.19
C VAL A 392 30.05 -13.61 0.92
N GLN A 393 31.13 -13.14 1.55
CA GLN A 393 31.12 -11.86 2.28
C GLN A 393 30.81 -10.69 1.33
N LYS A 394 29.82 -9.87 1.70
CA LYS A 394 29.26 -8.76 0.90
C LYS A 394 30.17 -7.51 0.79
N ASN A 395 31.47 -7.65 1.04
CA ASN A 395 32.40 -6.53 1.16
C ASN A 395 33.22 -6.33 -0.12
N GLY A 396 32.65 -5.61 -1.08
CA GLY A 396 33.39 -5.07 -2.23
C GLY A 396 32.53 -4.26 -3.18
N LYS A 397 33.16 -3.74 -4.23
CA LYS A 397 32.61 -2.68 -5.07
C LYS A 397 31.87 -3.24 -6.28
N LEU A 398 30.65 -2.75 -6.54
CA LEU A 398 29.88 -3.05 -7.74
C LEU A 398 30.64 -2.73 -9.03
N ASP A 399 30.58 -3.65 -10.00
CA ASP A 399 30.90 -3.39 -11.40
C ASP A 399 29.61 -3.44 -12.22
N LYS A 400 28.90 -2.30 -12.27
CA LYS A 400 27.66 -2.14 -13.04
C LYS A 400 27.84 -2.54 -14.52
N LYS A 401 29.01 -2.34 -15.12
CA LYS A 401 29.23 -2.66 -16.54
C LYS A 401 29.29 -4.17 -16.78
N ARG A 402 29.99 -4.90 -15.91
CA ARG A 402 29.98 -6.37 -15.91
C ARG A 402 28.56 -6.89 -15.67
N ASP A 403 27.89 -6.38 -14.64
CA ASP A 403 26.56 -6.86 -14.25
C ASP A 403 25.52 -6.68 -15.37
N TRP A 404 25.50 -5.51 -16.01
CA TRP A 404 24.67 -5.27 -17.20
C TRP A 404 24.98 -6.25 -18.35
N SER A 405 26.25 -6.58 -18.58
CA SER A 405 26.64 -7.57 -19.59
C SER A 405 26.13 -8.99 -19.25
N THR A 406 26.16 -9.39 -17.98
CA THR A 406 25.61 -10.68 -17.53
C THR A 406 24.08 -10.72 -17.72
N ALA A 407 23.38 -9.64 -17.36
CA ALA A 407 21.93 -9.53 -17.54
C ALA A 407 21.55 -9.62 -19.02
N GLU A 408 22.25 -8.89 -19.90
CA GLU A 408 22.03 -8.98 -21.35
C GLU A 408 22.29 -10.38 -21.92
N GLU A 409 23.35 -11.08 -21.50
CA GLU A 409 23.62 -12.46 -21.97
C GLU A 409 22.46 -13.39 -21.59
N ALA A 410 22.00 -13.34 -20.33
CA ALA A 410 20.88 -14.15 -19.88
C ALA A 410 19.59 -13.84 -20.66
N LEU A 411 19.25 -12.55 -20.81
CA LEU A 411 18.06 -12.12 -21.56
C LEU A 411 18.11 -12.57 -23.03
N ARG A 412 19.24 -12.40 -23.72
CA ARG A 412 19.40 -12.85 -25.12
C ARG A 412 19.10 -14.34 -25.26
N ARG A 413 19.36 -15.15 -24.24
CA ARG A 413 19.14 -16.60 -24.26
C ARG A 413 17.71 -17.02 -23.92
N LEU A 414 16.97 -16.15 -23.24
CA LEU A 414 15.55 -16.33 -22.89
C LEU A 414 14.60 -15.75 -23.95
N LEU A 415 15.09 -14.85 -24.79
CA LEU A 415 14.28 -14.16 -25.79
C LEU A 415 14.12 -14.99 -27.09
N PRO A 416 12.96 -14.89 -27.78
CA PRO A 416 12.75 -15.51 -29.09
C PRO A 416 13.81 -15.11 -30.12
N THR A 417 14.06 -15.97 -31.11
CA THR A 417 15.08 -15.72 -32.15
C THR A 417 14.86 -14.40 -32.88
N GLY A 418 15.91 -13.57 -32.98
CA GLY A 418 15.90 -12.31 -33.73
C GLY A 418 15.86 -11.06 -32.85
N PRO A 419 15.65 -9.87 -33.42
CA PRO A 419 15.69 -8.61 -32.68
C PRO A 419 14.45 -8.44 -31.81
N ASN A 420 14.65 -8.34 -30.49
CA ASN A 420 13.61 -8.03 -29.51
C ASN A 420 13.92 -6.65 -28.91
N PRO A 421 13.09 -5.63 -29.13
CA PRO A 421 13.21 -4.37 -28.41
C PRO A 421 12.70 -4.57 -26.97
N ILE A 422 13.58 -4.30 -26.01
CA ILE A 422 13.37 -4.49 -24.57
C ILE A 422 13.63 -3.17 -23.86
N LEU A 423 12.78 -2.83 -22.92
CA LEU A 423 12.97 -1.71 -22.00
C LEU A 423 13.72 -2.24 -20.77
N LEU A 424 14.96 -1.80 -20.57
CA LEU A 424 15.77 -2.17 -19.41
C LEU A 424 15.84 -1.03 -18.40
N SER A 425 15.85 -1.39 -17.11
CA SER A 425 16.16 -0.45 -16.04
C SER A 425 17.00 -1.10 -14.94
N ASP A 426 17.92 -0.34 -14.34
CA ASP A 426 18.63 -0.73 -13.12
C ASP A 426 17.98 -0.01 -11.94
N VAL A 427 17.31 -0.80 -11.12
CA VAL A 427 16.59 -0.37 -9.90
C VAL A 427 17.27 -0.91 -8.64
N GLY A 428 18.53 -1.35 -8.78
CA GLY A 428 19.38 -1.78 -7.68
C GLY A 428 19.91 -0.62 -6.85
N ASN A 429 20.68 -0.94 -5.82
CA ASN A 429 21.28 0.03 -4.89
C ASN A 429 22.82 -0.05 -4.91
N GLU A 430 23.50 0.52 -3.91
CA GLU A 430 24.97 0.50 -3.83
C GLU A 430 25.57 -0.89 -3.55
N GLN A 431 24.75 -1.89 -3.24
CA GLN A 431 25.15 -3.26 -2.88
C GLN A 431 24.69 -4.31 -3.90
N THR A 432 23.67 -4.01 -4.70
CA THR A 432 23.06 -4.95 -5.66
C THR A 432 22.80 -4.29 -7.02
N THR A 433 22.94 -5.08 -8.08
CA THR A 433 22.42 -4.69 -9.41
C THR A 433 21.14 -5.46 -9.66
N LEU A 434 20.03 -4.75 -9.84
CA LEU A 434 18.71 -5.32 -10.05
C LEU A 434 18.17 -4.78 -11.37
N ILE A 435 18.23 -5.62 -12.40
CA ILE A 435 17.78 -5.28 -13.74
C ILE A 435 16.34 -5.75 -13.92
N THR A 436 15.43 -4.83 -14.21
CA THR A 436 14.09 -5.14 -14.72
C THR A 436 14.07 -4.99 -16.24
N ALA A 437 13.32 -5.87 -16.91
CA ALA A 437 13.25 -5.94 -18.36
C ALA A 437 11.82 -6.20 -18.83
N ASP A 438 11.26 -5.23 -19.56
CA ASP A 438 9.91 -5.27 -20.13
C ASP A 438 9.93 -5.28 -21.65
N MET A 439 8.95 -5.95 -22.27
CA MET A 439 8.87 -6.00 -23.73
C MET A 439 8.42 -4.66 -24.32
N VAL A 440 8.95 -4.33 -25.49
CA VAL A 440 8.40 -3.27 -26.35
C VAL A 440 7.77 -3.92 -27.58
N VAL A 441 6.54 -3.55 -27.92
CA VAL A 441 5.81 -4.07 -29.07
C VAL A 441 5.42 -2.89 -29.97
N ASN A 442 5.88 -2.88 -31.21
CA ASN A 442 5.64 -1.78 -32.17
C ASN A 442 6.01 -0.37 -31.62
N GLY A 443 7.06 -0.29 -30.79
CA GLY A 443 7.50 0.96 -30.14
C GLY A 443 6.70 1.37 -28.90
N THR A 444 5.77 0.54 -28.43
CA THR A 444 4.95 0.74 -27.22
C THR A 444 5.39 -0.25 -26.13
N PRO A 445 5.80 0.18 -24.93
CA PRO A 445 6.17 -0.73 -23.85
C PRO A 445 4.97 -1.54 -23.34
N VAL A 446 5.23 -2.74 -22.82
CA VAL A 446 4.24 -3.63 -22.24
C VAL A 446 4.51 -3.77 -20.74
N TYR A 447 3.52 -3.43 -19.93
CA TYR A 447 3.59 -3.53 -18.47
C TYR A 447 2.42 -4.34 -17.92
N ARG A 448 2.48 -4.72 -16.64
CA ARG A 448 1.38 -5.37 -15.92
C ARG A 448 0.75 -4.42 -14.88
N GLU A 449 -0.57 -4.49 -14.73
CA GLU A 449 -1.23 -3.87 -13.58
C GLU A 449 -0.64 -4.34 -12.25
N GLY A 450 -0.37 -3.40 -11.34
CA GLY A 450 0.18 -3.69 -10.00
C GLY A 450 1.69 -3.92 -9.95
N GLN A 451 2.39 -3.95 -11.09
CA GLN A 451 3.83 -4.14 -11.19
C GLN A 451 4.60 -3.09 -10.34
N ARG A 452 5.47 -3.60 -9.46
CA ARG A 452 6.37 -2.81 -8.62
C ARG A 452 7.58 -2.33 -9.43
N LEU A 453 8.32 -1.36 -8.90
CA LEU A 453 9.56 -0.89 -9.53
C LEU A 453 10.60 -2.02 -9.70
N GLU A 454 10.67 -2.93 -8.73
CA GLU A 454 11.57 -4.08 -8.67
C GLU A 454 11.12 -5.26 -9.57
N GLU A 455 9.97 -5.13 -10.23
CA GLU A 455 9.36 -6.17 -11.06
C GLU A 455 9.36 -5.77 -12.54
N GLY A 456 9.68 -6.74 -13.42
CA GLY A 456 9.46 -6.65 -14.86
C GLY A 456 8.96 -7.98 -15.40
N MET A 457 8.72 -8.06 -16.72
CA MET A 457 8.52 -9.36 -17.40
C MET A 457 9.68 -10.32 -17.17
N TYR A 458 10.89 -9.79 -17.04
CA TYR A 458 12.03 -10.47 -16.47
C TYR A 458 12.67 -9.57 -15.40
N THR A 459 13.00 -10.14 -14.25
CA THR A 459 13.77 -9.47 -13.19
C THR A 459 15.05 -10.27 -12.95
N ILE A 460 16.20 -9.61 -12.89
CA ILE A 460 17.52 -10.22 -12.70
C ILE A 460 18.29 -9.48 -11.59
N SER A 461 18.49 -10.14 -10.45
CA SER A 461 19.41 -9.68 -9.40
C SER A 461 20.80 -10.28 -9.63
N ILE A 462 21.82 -9.44 -9.57
CA ILE A 462 23.23 -9.82 -9.76
C ILE A 462 24.02 -9.48 -8.50
N GLN A 463 24.77 -10.48 -8.02
CA GLN A 463 25.62 -10.36 -6.85
C GLN A 463 26.84 -9.48 -7.18
N GLY A 464 26.91 -8.32 -6.54
CA GLY A 464 27.89 -7.28 -6.87
C GLY A 464 29.36 -7.67 -6.79
N MET A 465 29.70 -8.71 -6.03
CA MET A 465 31.07 -9.24 -5.94
C MET A 465 31.45 -10.08 -7.17
N THR A 466 30.66 -11.10 -7.47
CA THR A 466 31.01 -12.13 -8.45
C THR A 466 30.53 -11.80 -9.87
N GLY A 467 29.48 -11.00 -10.00
CA GLY A 467 28.76 -10.82 -11.27
C GLY A 467 27.86 -12.00 -11.63
N ALA A 468 27.66 -12.95 -10.70
CA ALA A 468 26.76 -14.07 -10.88
C ALA A 468 25.30 -13.64 -10.65
N ILE A 469 24.37 -14.30 -11.34
CA ILE A 469 22.93 -14.12 -11.14
C ILE A 469 22.56 -14.72 -9.78
N GLU A 470 22.14 -13.86 -8.86
CA GLU A 470 21.65 -14.24 -7.53
C GLU A 470 20.17 -14.64 -7.59
N GLU A 471 19.39 -13.93 -8.41
CA GLU A 471 17.98 -14.24 -8.61
C GLU A 471 17.55 -13.89 -10.03
N PHE A 472 16.67 -14.70 -10.59
CA PHE A 472 16.04 -14.49 -11.88
C PHE A 472 14.57 -14.88 -11.77
N THR A 473 13.66 -14.05 -12.29
CA THR A 473 12.22 -14.33 -12.32
C THR A 473 11.65 -13.98 -13.70
N VAL A 474 10.81 -14.86 -14.24
CA VAL A 474 9.95 -14.60 -15.41
C VAL A 474 8.54 -14.30 -14.92
N ASN A 475 8.03 -13.12 -15.27
CA ASN A 475 6.67 -12.70 -14.97
C ASN A 475 5.94 -12.28 -16.26
N ARG A 476 5.92 -13.19 -17.24
CA ARG A 476 5.39 -12.97 -18.60
C ARG A 476 4.33 -14.03 -18.96
N PRO A 477 3.16 -13.66 -19.49
CA PRO A 477 2.20 -14.61 -20.06
C PRO A 477 2.74 -15.32 -21.32
N SER A 478 2.36 -16.59 -21.49
CA SER A 478 2.82 -17.48 -22.56
C SER A 478 2.26 -17.11 -23.94
N ASP A 479 0.96 -16.78 -24.04
CA ASP A 479 0.30 -16.27 -25.25
C ASP A 479 -0.28 -14.88 -24.97
N MET A 480 0.25 -13.86 -25.67
CA MET A 480 -0.18 -12.47 -25.55
C MET A 480 -0.66 -11.94 -26.90
N VAL A 481 -1.83 -11.29 -26.90
CA VAL A 481 -2.37 -10.58 -28.07
C VAL A 481 -2.40 -9.09 -27.80
N PHE A 482 -1.85 -8.33 -28.75
CA PHE A 482 -1.72 -6.88 -28.69
C PHE A 482 -2.69 -6.23 -29.67
N GLN A 483 -3.43 -5.22 -29.19
CA GLN A 483 -4.27 -4.39 -30.04
C GLN A 483 -3.40 -3.53 -30.99
N GLN A 484 -3.96 -3.06 -32.10
CA GLN A 484 -3.18 -2.28 -33.08
C GLN A 484 -2.95 -0.85 -32.57
N ALA A 485 -1.71 -0.54 -32.14
CA ALA A 485 -1.32 0.81 -31.71
C ALA A 485 -1.66 1.93 -32.72
N SER A 486 -1.66 1.64 -34.03
CA SER A 486 -2.07 2.59 -35.07
C SER A 486 -3.54 3.05 -35.00
N LYS A 487 -4.37 2.42 -34.17
CA LYS A 487 -5.76 2.82 -33.89
C LYS A 487 -5.90 3.72 -32.66
N SER A 488 -4.83 4.04 -31.94
CA SER A 488 -4.91 4.93 -30.78
C SER A 488 -5.31 6.35 -31.19
N ILE A 489 -6.13 7.02 -30.37
CA ILE A 489 -6.28 8.47 -30.42
C ILE A 489 -4.92 9.15 -30.20
N PRO A 490 -4.65 10.35 -30.75
CA PRO A 490 -3.39 11.05 -30.47
C PRO A 490 -3.20 11.33 -28.97
N GLN A 491 -1.95 11.28 -28.49
CA GLN A 491 -1.58 11.58 -27.10
C GLN A 491 -2.20 12.90 -26.59
N GLN A 492 -2.19 13.96 -27.41
CA GLN A 492 -2.81 15.25 -27.05
C GLN A 492 -4.33 15.15 -26.86
N ALA A 493 -5.02 14.29 -27.63
CA ALA A 493 -6.44 14.04 -27.43
C ALA A 493 -6.69 13.29 -26.12
N ALA A 494 -5.85 12.32 -25.76
CA ALA A 494 -5.92 11.63 -24.47
C ALA A 494 -5.68 12.59 -23.28
N VAL A 495 -4.67 13.47 -23.38
CA VAL A 495 -4.42 14.53 -22.38
C VAL A 495 -5.62 15.48 -22.25
N ASN A 496 -6.25 15.86 -23.36
CA ASN A 496 -7.44 16.71 -23.34
C ASN A 496 -8.64 16.02 -22.68
N GLN A 497 -8.86 14.71 -22.90
CA GLN A 497 -9.92 13.97 -22.19
C GLN A 497 -9.61 13.83 -20.71
N LEU A 498 -8.36 13.54 -20.34
CA LEU A 498 -7.91 13.50 -18.95
C LEU A 498 -8.21 14.82 -18.23
N LEU A 499 -7.76 15.95 -18.77
CA LEU A 499 -7.95 17.27 -18.18
C LEU A 499 -9.41 17.74 -18.16
N LYS A 500 -10.24 17.21 -19.06
CA LYS A 500 -11.70 17.43 -19.05
C LYS A 500 -12.38 16.65 -17.92
N SER A 501 -11.94 15.43 -17.63
CA SER A 501 -12.45 14.61 -16.53
C SER A 501 -11.90 15.07 -15.17
N TYR A 502 -10.62 15.42 -15.13
CA TYR A 502 -9.85 15.76 -13.93
C TYR A 502 -8.92 16.93 -14.25
N PRO A 503 -9.41 18.19 -14.18
CA PRO A 503 -8.57 19.38 -14.36
C PRO A 503 -7.47 19.46 -13.30
N LEU A 504 -6.41 20.22 -13.62
CA LEU A 504 -5.36 20.57 -12.65
C LEU A 504 -5.90 21.53 -11.59
N GLU A 505 -5.69 21.20 -10.33
CA GLU A 505 -6.01 22.04 -9.19
C GLU A 505 -4.75 22.37 -8.37
N LEU A 506 -4.73 23.58 -7.81
CA LEU A 506 -3.68 24.01 -6.90
C LEU A 506 -3.88 23.33 -5.54
N THR A 507 -2.86 22.63 -5.06
CA THR A 507 -2.88 21.86 -3.81
C THR A 507 -1.55 21.96 -3.07
N TYR A 508 -1.59 21.84 -1.75
CA TYR A 508 -0.40 21.59 -0.94
C TYR A 508 -0.16 20.09 -0.87
N VAL A 509 1.07 19.69 -1.17
CA VAL A 509 1.55 18.31 -1.13
C VAL A 509 2.56 18.19 -0.01
N HIS A 510 2.37 17.23 0.90
CA HIS A 510 3.38 16.87 1.88
C HIS A 510 4.43 15.93 1.25
N MET A 511 5.70 16.27 1.46
CA MET A 511 6.86 15.46 1.08
C MET A 511 7.50 14.95 2.36
N ILE A 512 7.72 13.64 2.47
CA ILE A 512 8.36 13.03 3.63
C ILE A 512 9.83 12.75 3.30
N HIS A 513 10.76 13.31 4.08
CA HIS A 513 12.18 13.03 3.92
C HIS A 513 12.50 11.59 4.37
N PRO A 514 13.01 10.70 3.50
CA PRO A 514 13.11 9.26 3.79
C PRO A 514 13.90 8.92 5.05
N GLU A 515 15.02 9.62 5.30
CA GLU A 515 15.92 9.31 6.41
C GLU A 515 15.48 9.85 7.78
N THR A 516 14.65 10.90 7.80
CA THR A 516 14.36 11.67 9.03
C THR A 516 12.87 11.72 9.37
N GLY A 517 12.00 11.27 8.46
CA GLY A 517 10.55 11.42 8.58
C GLY A 517 10.07 12.88 8.53
N ALA A 518 10.96 13.85 8.29
CA ALA A 518 10.62 15.26 8.32
C ALA A 518 9.66 15.62 7.18
N VAL A 519 8.53 16.24 7.53
CA VAL A 519 7.52 16.68 6.57
C VAL A 519 7.85 18.08 6.07
N THR A 520 7.90 18.25 4.75
CA THR A 520 7.98 19.55 4.09
C THR A 520 6.79 19.75 3.14
N TRP A 521 6.36 20.99 2.94
CA TRP A 521 5.20 21.31 2.12
C TRP A 521 5.62 21.95 0.80
N LYS A 522 5.24 21.33 -0.33
CA LYS A 522 5.32 21.93 -1.65
C LYS A 522 3.93 22.42 -2.08
N LEU A 523 3.90 23.42 -2.96
CA LEU A 523 2.69 23.87 -3.63
C LEU A 523 2.71 23.33 -5.06
N ALA A 524 1.65 22.63 -5.47
CA ALA A 524 1.61 21.88 -6.71
C ALA A 524 0.32 22.15 -7.50
N TYR A 525 0.40 22.01 -8.83
CA TYR A 525 -0.75 21.72 -9.68
C TYR A 525 -0.79 20.21 -9.91
N ASP A 526 -1.81 19.53 -9.38
CA ASP A 526 -2.04 18.10 -9.57
C ASP A 526 -3.46 17.84 -10.07
N LEU A 527 -3.71 16.66 -10.62
CA LEU A 527 -5.00 16.28 -11.18
C LEU A 527 -6.05 16.12 -10.07
N SER A 528 -7.17 16.82 -10.21
CA SER A 528 -8.25 16.91 -9.21
C SER A 528 -8.85 15.59 -8.74
N PHE A 529 -8.64 14.45 -9.43
CA PHE A 529 -9.08 13.15 -8.91
C PHE A 529 -8.46 12.83 -7.55
N ARG A 530 -7.24 13.32 -7.24
CA ARG A 530 -6.65 13.21 -5.89
C ARG A 530 -7.55 13.80 -4.81
N GLN A 531 -8.30 14.87 -5.12
CA GLN A 531 -9.24 15.52 -4.20
C GLN A 531 -10.66 14.93 -4.27
N THR A 532 -10.97 14.04 -5.21
CA THR A 532 -12.32 13.42 -5.34
C THR A 532 -12.34 11.93 -5.07
N LYS A 533 -11.34 11.13 -5.48
CA LYS A 533 -11.19 9.70 -5.15
C LYS A 533 -10.16 9.44 -4.06
N ALA A 534 -10.46 8.52 -3.14
CA ALA A 534 -9.63 8.25 -1.98
C ALA A 534 -8.65 7.10 -2.30
N HIS A 535 -7.36 7.40 -2.42
CA HIS A 535 -6.33 6.41 -2.74
C HIS A 535 -5.43 6.12 -1.54
N CYS A 536 -5.32 4.85 -1.18
CA CYS A 536 -4.42 4.42 -0.11
C CYS A 536 -3.00 4.27 -0.68
N PHE A 537 -2.14 5.27 -0.53
CA PHE A 537 -0.67 5.12 -0.69
C PHE A 537 -0.06 4.37 0.50
N CYS A 538 -0.71 3.26 0.85
CA CYS A 538 -0.56 2.51 2.09
C CYS A 538 0.45 1.38 1.87
N GLY A 539 1.68 1.78 1.59
CA GLY A 539 2.84 0.93 1.42
C GLY A 539 4.04 1.77 0.99
N GLY A 540 5.19 1.60 1.64
CA GLY A 540 6.45 2.28 1.26
C GLY A 540 7.10 1.71 -0.01
N GLU A 541 6.37 0.89 -0.76
CA GLU A 541 6.83 0.20 -1.97
C GLU A 541 6.54 1.05 -3.20
N GLN A 542 7.55 1.29 -4.03
CA GLN A 542 7.41 2.10 -5.23
C GLN A 542 6.69 1.30 -6.34
N LYS A 543 5.58 1.83 -6.84
CA LYS A 543 4.71 1.15 -7.82
C LYS A 543 4.39 2.04 -9.01
N MET A 544 4.10 1.40 -10.14
CA MET A 544 3.63 2.07 -11.34
C MET A 544 2.25 2.73 -11.11
N ASP A 545 2.10 3.97 -11.55
CA ASP A 545 0.90 4.82 -11.52
C ASP A 545 -0.11 4.37 -12.59
N ALA A 546 -0.63 3.16 -12.40
CA ALA A 546 -1.81 2.67 -13.11
C ALA A 546 -3.13 3.21 -12.51
N THR A 547 -3.04 4.18 -11.59
CA THR A 547 -4.17 4.79 -10.89
C THR A 547 -5.09 5.50 -11.88
N ILE A 548 -4.52 6.24 -12.83
CA ILE A 548 -5.26 6.85 -13.96
C ILE A 548 -4.96 6.10 -15.25
N GLN A 549 -6.01 5.74 -15.98
CA GLN A 549 -5.91 5.12 -17.29
C GLN A 549 -6.80 5.87 -18.27
N VAL A 550 -6.26 6.34 -19.39
CA VAL A 550 -7.09 6.79 -20.53
C VAL A 550 -7.07 5.69 -21.57
N ASP A 551 -8.24 5.08 -21.84
CA ASP A 551 -8.38 4.08 -22.89
C ASP A 551 -7.93 4.66 -24.24
N ALA A 552 -6.94 4.04 -24.89
CA ALA A 552 -6.30 4.64 -26.05
C ALA A 552 -7.18 4.59 -27.32
N LEU A 553 -8.24 3.77 -27.35
CA LEU A 553 -9.14 3.65 -28.50
C LEU A 553 -10.35 4.57 -28.38
N THR A 554 -10.89 4.72 -27.17
CA THR A 554 -12.15 5.46 -26.89
C THR A 554 -11.92 6.81 -26.22
N GLY A 555 -10.74 7.05 -25.65
CA GLY A 555 -10.47 8.24 -24.83
C GLY A 555 -11.16 8.24 -23.47
N LYS A 556 -11.74 7.11 -23.04
CA LYS A 556 -12.43 6.99 -21.74
C LYS A 556 -11.40 7.03 -20.61
N VAL A 557 -11.52 8.04 -19.75
CA VAL A 557 -10.73 8.15 -18.52
C VAL A 557 -11.32 7.24 -17.44
N THR A 558 -10.47 6.45 -16.79
CA THR A 558 -10.80 5.56 -15.67
C THR A 558 -9.81 5.81 -14.54
N VAL A 559 -10.28 5.75 -13.29
CA VAL A 559 -9.42 5.85 -12.11
C VAL A 559 -9.67 4.65 -11.18
N LYS A 560 -8.64 3.82 -10.98
CA LYS A 560 -8.61 2.62 -10.12
C LYS A 560 -8.35 3.06 -8.68
N GLU A 561 -9.36 2.91 -7.81
CA GLU A 561 -9.33 3.31 -6.39
C GLU A 561 -8.37 2.46 -5.54
#